data_AF-A0A565B866-F1
#
_entry.id   AF-A0A565B866-F1
#
_cell.length_a   1.000
_cell.length_b   1.000
_cell.length_c   1.000
_cell.angle_alpha   90.00
_cell.angle_beta   90.00
_cell.angle_gamma   90.00
#
_symmetry.space_group_name_H-M   'P 1'
#
loop_
_entity.id
_entity.type
_entity.pdbx_description
1 polymer ?
#
loop_
_entity_poly.entity_id
_entity_poly.type
_entity_poly.pdbx_seq_one_letter_code
_entity_poly.pdbx_strand_id
1 'polypeptide(L)'
;MQNWKPSLKPIVKLIFHAVVYSIWKERNARLHSSVKKPQQVVTKEIQLLLRAKLTGLVASHVVQIHPILKGSSFLPFLDTLHQIVASHVVL
;
A
#
# COMPACT_ATOMS: atom_id res chain seq x y z
N MET A 1 -14.10 -4.49 31.60
CA MET A 1 -13.82 -5.21 30.34
C MET A 1 -13.54 -4.17 29.26
N GLN A 2 -12.30 -4.07 28.75
CA GLN A 2 -11.95 -3.09 27.72
C GLN A 2 -12.52 -3.52 26.36
N ASN A 3 -13.29 -2.64 25.73
CA ASN A 3 -13.94 -2.84 24.42
C ASN A 3 -12.92 -2.57 23.31
N TRP A 4 -12.18 -3.60 22.90
CA TRP A 4 -11.23 -3.52 21.77
C TRP A 4 -11.99 -3.46 20.44
N LYS A 5 -12.33 -2.27 19.96
CA LYS A 5 -12.79 -2.06 18.58
C LYS A 5 -11.61 -1.62 17.72
N PRO A 6 -11.03 -2.49 16.87
CA PRO A 6 -9.99 -2.07 15.95
C PRO A 6 -10.54 -0.98 15.03
N SER A 7 -9.81 0.12 14.90
CA SER A 7 -10.19 1.22 14.00
C SER A 7 -10.14 0.71 12.55
N LEU A 8 -11.31 0.60 11.92
CA LEU A 8 -11.42 0.13 10.53
C LEU A 8 -10.88 1.14 9.51
N LYS A 9 -10.86 2.43 9.88
CA LYS A 9 -10.44 3.54 9.01
C LYS A 9 -9.05 3.35 8.37
N PRO A 10 -7.97 3.05 9.11
CA PRO A 10 -6.64 2.81 8.50
C PRO A 10 -6.60 1.58 7.60
N ILE A 11 -7.34 0.51 7.93
CA ILE A 11 -7.41 -0.71 7.13
C ILE A 11 -8.05 -0.43 5.78
N VAL A 12 -9.17 0.30 5.77
CA VAL A 12 -9.86 0.68 4.54
C VAL A 12 -8.97 1.57 3.65
N LYS A 13 -8.28 2.56 4.24
CA LYS A 13 -7.33 3.41 3.50
C LYS A 13 -6.18 2.59 2.88
N LEU A 14 -5.67 1.61 3.61
CA LEU A 14 -4.62 0.71 3.15
C LEU A 14 -5.05 -0.13 1.93
N ILE A 15 -6.25 -0.72 2.02
CA ILE A 15 -6.85 -1.53 0.94
C ILE A 15 -7.03 -0.67 -0.31
N PHE A 16 -7.66 0.49 -0.17
CA PHE A 16 -7.89 1.40 -1.27
C PHE A 16 -6.58 1.79 -1.96
N HIS A 17 -5.57 2.16 -1.18
CA HIS A 17 -4.26 2.54 -1.68
C HIS A 17 -3.58 1.40 -2.46
N ALA A 18 -3.54 0.19 -1.89
CA ALA A 18 -2.92 -0.98 -2.50
C ALA A 18 -3.54 -1.32 -3.86
N VAL A 19 -4.87 -1.28 -3.94
CA VAL A 19 -5.60 -1.64 -5.16
C VAL A 19 -5.39 -0.60 -6.25
N VAL A 20 -5.66 0.68 -5.95
CA VAL A 20 -5.60 1.76 -6.95
C VAL A 20 -4.18 1.90 -7.50
N TYR A 21 -3.16 1.91 -6.63
CA TYR A 21 -1.76 2.04 -7.06
C TYR A 21 -1.33 0.86 -7.94
N SER A 22 -1.70 -0.38 -7.58
CA SER A 22 -1.29 -1.57 -8.34
C SER A 22 -1.93 -1.62 -9.72
N ILE A 23 -3.20 -1.22 -9.85
CA ILE A 23 -3.90 -1.14 -11.14
C ILE A 23 -3.26 -0.06 -12.02
N TRP A 24 -3.03 1.13 -11.46
CA TRP A 24 -2.37 2.22 -12.18
C TRP A 24 -0.97 1.82 -12.64
N LYS A 25 -0.15 1.23 -11.75
CA LYS A 25 1.20 0.78 -12.06
C LYS A 25 1.21 -0.22 -13.22
N GLU A 26 0.30 -1.17 -13.21
CA GLU A 26 0.16 -2.15 -14.28
C GLU A 26 -0.29 -1.50 -15.60
N ARG A 27 -1.23 -0.57 -15.57
CA ARG A 27 -1.66 0.16 -16.77
C ARG A 27 -0.51 0.96 -17.37
N ASN A 28 0.26 1.68 -16.56
CA ASN A 28 1.45 2.38 -17.03
C ASN A 28 2.50 1.42 -17.58
N ALA A 29 2.72 0.28 -16.92
CA ALA A 29 3.61 -0.75 -17.44
C ALA A 29 3.19 -1.24 -18.83
N ARG A 30 1.88 -1.37 -19.12
CA ARG A 30 1.39 -1.78 -20.45
C ARG A 30 1.54 -0.73 -21.54
N LEU A 31 1.55 0.54 -21.16
CA LEU A 31 1.81 1.63 -22.11
C LEU A 31 3.27 1.64 -22.55
N HIS A 32 4.19 1.19 -21.68
CA HIS A 32 5.63 1.21 -21.91
C HIS A 32 6.26 -0.18 -22.10
N SER A 33 5.47 -1.25 -22.03
CA SER A 33 5.91 -2.64 -22.21
C SER A 33 4.85 -3.46 -22.91
N SER A 34 5.29 -4.31 -23.85
CA SER A 34 4.43 -5.28 -24.52
C SER A 34 4.01 -6.45 -23.61
N VAL A 35 4.71 -6.63 -22.48
CA VAL A 35 4.43 -7.72 -21.52
C VAL A 35 3.23 -7.36 -20.65
N LYS A 36 2.17 -8.14 -20.77
CA LYS A 36 0.91 -7.95 -20.04
C LYS A 36 0.82 -8.96 -18.92
N LYS A 37 0.79 -8.52 -17.66
CA LYS A 37 0.56 -9.45 -16.55
C LYS A 37 -0.87 -9.99 -16.61
N PRO A 38 -1.10 -11.29 -16.39
CA PRO A 38 -2.46 -11.78 -16.18
C PRO A 38 -3.09 -11.10 -14.96
N GLN A 39 -4.40 -10.84 -15.00
CA GLN A 39 -5.13 -10.22 -13.88
C GLN A 39 -4.88 -10.95 -12.55
N GLN A 40 -4.83 -12.28 -12.59
CA GLN A 40 -4.58 -13.10 -11.41
C GLN A 40 -3.23 -12.80 -10.75
N VAL A 41 -2.20 -12.44 -11.52
CA VAL A 41 -0.88 -12.07 -11.00
C VAL A 41 -0.98 -10.73 -10.27
N VAL A 42 -1.64 -9.73 -10.85
CA VAL A 42 -1.86 -8.42 -10.22
C VAL A 42 -2.66 -8.57 -8.92
N THR A 43 -3.70 -9.41 -8.92
CA THR A 43 -4.49 -9.71 -7.72
C THR A 43 -3.64 -10.36 -6.63
N LYS A 44 -2.77 -11.32 -6.97
CA LYS A 44 -1.84 -11.94 -6.01
C LYS A 44 -0.85 -10.94 -5.42
N GLU A 45 -0.33 -10.01 -6.24
CA GLU A 45 0.56 -8.94 -5.78
C GLU A 45 -0.14 -8.01 -4.78
N ILE A 46 -1.39 -7.60 -5.07
CA ILE A 46 -2.20 -6.80 -4.14
C ILE A 46 -2.43 -7.55 -2.82
N GLN A 47 -2.81 -8.82 -2.89
CA GLN A 47 -3.04 -9.66 -1.70
C GLN A 47 -1.77 -9.80 -0.85
N LEU A 48 -0.61 -10.02 -1.49
CA LEU A 48 0.68 -10.13 -0.80
C LEU A 48 1.04 -8.82 -0.10
N LEU A 49 0.89 -7.68 -0.79
CA LEU A 49 1.15 -6.36 -0.23
C LEU A 49 0.24 -6.05 0.95
N LEU A 50 -1.05 -6.40 0.86
CA LEU A 50 -2.01 -6.20 1.95
C LEU A 50 -1.69 -7.07 3.15
N ARG A 51 -1.37 -8.35 2.96
CA ARG A 51 -0.96 -9.24 4.06
C ARG A 51 0.24 -8.68 4.80
N ALA A 52 1.30 -8.30 4.08
CA ALA A 52 2.51 -7.73 4.69
C ALA A 52 2.20 -6.47 5.52
N LYS A 53 1.42 -5.53 4.97
CA LYS A 53 1.10 -4.27 5.67
C LYS A 53 0.13 -4.46 6.85
N LEU A 54 -0.85 -5.35 6.72
CA LEU A 54 -1.77 -5.67 7.81
C LEU A 54 -1.07 -6.40 8.95
N THR A 55 -0.18 -7.35 8.65
CA THR A 55 0.68 -8.00 9.66
C THR A 55 1.52 -6.97 10.41
N GLY A 56 2.11 -5.99 9.69
CA GLY A 56 2.85 -4.89 10.31
C GLY A 56 1.99 -4.00 11.22
N LEU A 57 0.72 -3.80 10.88
CA LEU A 57 -0.22 -2.99 11.70
C LEU A 57 -0.60 -3.70 13.00
N VAL A 58 -0.79 -5.01 12.95
CA VAL A 58 -1.02 -5.85 14.15
C VAL A 58 0.23 -5.87 15.03
N ALA A 59 1.42 -6.08 14.44
CA ALA A 59 2.68 -6.06 15.18
C ALA A 59 2.96 -4.69 15.80
N SER A 60 2.69 -3.59 15.08
CA SER A 60 2.86 -2.23 15.60
C SER A 60 1.93 -1.90 16.77
N HIS A 61 0.75 -2.51 16.81
CA HIS A 61 -0.13 -2.42 17.97
C HIS A 61 0.47 -3.12 19.20
N VAL A 62 1.09 -4.28 19.00
CA VAL A 62 1.81 -5.02 20.07
C VAL A 62 3.09 -4.27 20.51
N VAL A 63 3.77 -3.57 19.60
CA VAL A 63 5.01 -2.83 19.85
C VAL A 63 4.78 -1.49 20.59
N GLN A 64 3.55 -1.01 20.78
CA GLN A 64 3.26 0.17 21.63
C GLN A 64 3.75 0.01 23.09
N ILE A 65 4.09 -1.21 23.53
CA ILE A 65 4.66 -1.46 24.87
C ILE A 65 6.15 -1.06 24.99
N HIS A 66 6.86 -0.75 23.89
CA HIS A 66 8.27 -0.30 23.97
C HIS A 66 8.54 0.94 23.09
N PRO A 67 8.80 2.13 23.67
CA PRO A 67 8.76 3.41 22.95
C PRO A 67 9.94 3.71 22.01
N ILE A 68 10.90 2.79 21.85
CA ILE A 68 12.19 3.10 21.19
C ILE A 68 12.19 2.81 19.67
N LEU A 69 11.17 2.12 19.14
CA LEU A 69 11.08 1.83 17.69
C LEU A 69 9.92 2.58 17.02
N LYS A 70 9.82 3.91 17.22
CA LYS A 70 9.03 4.79 16.32
C LYS A 70 9.80 5.02 15.02
N GLY A 71 10.10 3.91 14.32
CA GLY A 71 10.82 3.87 13.05
C GLY A 71 9.98 3.23 11.96
N SER A 72 8.71 3.61 11.86
CA SER A 72 7.94 3.40 10.64
C SER A 72 6.94 4.53 10.53
N SER A 73 7.49 5.74 10.30
CA SER A 73 6.79 6.80 9.61
C SER A 73 5.97 6.18 8.50
N PHE A 74 4.67 6.23 8.70
CA PHE A 74 3.62 5.81 7.81
C PHE A 74 3.82 6.52 6.48
N LEU A 75 4.68 5.99 5.60
CA LEU A 75 4.98 6.50 4.26
C LEU A 75 4.96 8.04 4.16
N PRO A 76 6.09 8.76 4.38
CA PRO A 76 6.36 9.92 3.55
C PRO A 76 6.07 9.49 2.10
N PHE A 77 5.01 10.07 1.59
CA PHE A 77 3.96 9.41 0.85
C PHE A 77 4.46 9.08 -0.56
N LEU A 78 3.80 8.12 -1.21
CA LEU A 78 3.70 8.01 -2.67
C LEU A 78 3.33 9.34 -3.41
N ASP A 79 3.32 10.46 -2.70
CA ASP A 79 3.26 11.86 -3.09
C ASP A 79 4.51 12.15 -3.88
N THR A 80 5.67 11.64 -3.43
CA THR A 80 6.90 11.68 -4.22
C THR A 80 6.79 10.85 -5.51
N LEU A 81 5.97 9.79 -5.55
CA LEU A 81 5.87 8.90 -6.72
C LEU A 81 4.74 9.25 -7.69
N HIS A 82 3.64 9.84 -7.23
CA HIS A 82 2.53 10.30 -8.08
C HIS A 82 2.85 11.65 -8.72
N GLN A 83 3.47 12.56 -7.97
CA GLN A 83 3.81 13.92 -8.44
C GLN A 83 4.94 13.91 -9.49
N ILE A 84 5.85 12.93 -9.43
CA ILE A 84 6.89 12.70 -10.44
C ILE A 84 6.31 12.03 -11.71
N VAL A 85 5.38 11.08 -11.57
CA VAL A 85 4.86 10.32 -12.72
C VAL A 85 3.77 11.06 -13.50
N ALA A 86 3.05 11.99 -12.87
CA ALA A 86 2.11 12.89 -13.57
C ALA A 86 2.80 14.04 -14.33
N SER A 87 4.04 14.40 -13.97
CA SER A 87 4.72 15.57 -14.55
C SER A 87 5.60 15.27 -15.79
N HIS A 88 5.89 14.01 -16.12
CA HIS A 88 6.87 13.63 -17.17
C HIS A 88 6.34 12.68 -18.27
N VAL A 89 5.04 12.31 -18.30
CA VAL A 89 4.48 11.39 -19.33
C VAL A 89 3.36 12.05 -20.17
N VAL A 90 3.08 13.33 -19.94
CA VAL A 90 2.18 14.16 -20.79
C VAL A 90 2.97 15.04 -21.78
N LEU A 91 4.26 14.82 -21.96
CA LEU A 91 5.05 15.38 -23.07
C LEU A 91 5.80 14.27 -23.82
#